data_AF-A0A9E3Z2D4-F1
#
_entry.id   AF-A0A9E3Z2D4-F1
#
_cell.length_a   1.000
_cell.length_b   1.000
_cell.length_c   1.000
_cell.angle_alpha   90.00
_cell.angle_beta   90.00
_cell.angle_gamma   90.00
#
_symmetry.space_group_name_H-M   'P 1'
#
loop_
_entity.id
_entity.type
_entity.pdbx_description
1 polymer ?
#
loop_
_entity_poly.entity_id
_entity_poly.type
_entity_poly.pdbx_seq_one_letter_code
_entity_poly.pdbx_strand_id
1 'polypeptide(L)'
;MQFVVKYFSEIVMKSKPVRRQFVRQLEENLRAVLRDIDPDVVLRRSWDKLRVETSVRDEQTLAQLVHTMCSTPGVTLVLEVQEHPLEGLDDIVEQVLPVYVSRLAGRTFAVRCRRSGSHPFTSLDVERQVGGALLARTQASGVKLNNPDVTVELEISGQALFVVAARHRGPGGYPVGSLDPVLSLMSGGFDSPVASYLTMKRGMRTHFLFFQLGGRDQELAVKEVALHLWQQYGGRQRVLFITVPFEEVVAELLDKVQDSYMGVILKRMMLRVADRLAEELQVDALVTGECVAQVSSQTLRNLSVIDRVTDRLVLRPLIATDKEEIMRIAEQIGTAVFAANMPEYCGVISVRPTTRAKLDRTEAQERYFDMAILDRAVANKRQIRIDRLAEEDLQRTDVEVLSVPLAHGTIIDIRHPDEEEMAPLKLHVPVVKIPFYELHSRAGELDSGNTYMLYCGKGVMSRLHASHLIDEKALDIKVYAP
;
A
#
# COMPACT_ATOMS: atom_id res chain seq x y z
N MET A 1 16.00 -20.51 -2.89
CA MET A 1 14.61 -20.61 -3.37
C MET A 1 14.49 -19.80 -4.66
N GLN A 2 13.58 -20.18 -5.57
CA GLN A 2 13.30 -19.38 -6.76
C GLN A 2 11.82 -19.00 -6.82
N PHE A 3 11.55 -17.75 -7.18
CA PHE A 3 10.21 -17.27 -7.48
C PHE A 3 10.13 -16.79 -8.93
N VAL A 4 8.96 -16.98 -9.54
CA VAL A 4 8.62 -16.43 -10.85
C VAL A 4 7.50 -15.42 -10.68
N VAL A 5 7.81 -14.16 -10.91
CA VAL A 5 6.88 -13.03 -10.90
C VAL A 5 6.31 -12.86 -12.30
N LYS A 6 4.99 -13.01 -12.42
CA LYS A 6 4.25 -12.76 -13.66
C LYS A 6 3.73 -11.33 -13.68
N TYR A 7 4.00 -10.66 -14.81
CA TYR A 7 3.55 -9.31 -15.07
C TYR A 7 2.04 -9.24 -15.22
N PHE A 8 1.49 -8.06 -14.94
CA PHE A 8 0.12 -7.75 -15.31
C PHE A 8 -0.12 -7.93 -16.82
N SER A 9 -1.24 -8.57 -17.17
CA SER A 9 -1.54 -8.96 -18.55
C SER A 9 -1.55 -7.76 -19.51
N GLU A 10 -2.01 -6.59 -19.06
CA GLU A 10 -1.97 -5.37 -19.87
C GLU A 10 -0.56 -4.85 -20.15
N ILE A 11 0.44 -5.16 -19.31
CA ILE A 11 1.85 -4.84 -19.59
C ILE A 11 2.34 -5.64 -20.80
N VAL A 12 1.93 -6.91 -20.90
CA VAL A 12 2.35 -7.80 -22.00
C VAL A 12 1.77 -7.34 -23.34
N MET A 13 0.56 -6.76 -23.32
CA MET A 13 -0.13 -6.21 -24.49
C MET A 13 0.46 -4.88 -25.01
N LYS A 14 1.37 -4.22 -24.28
CA LYS A 14 2.00 -2.98 -24.74
C LYS A 14 3.02 -3.22 -25.86
N SER A 15 3.30 -2.14 -26.61
CA SER A 15 4.38 -2.13 -27.59
C SER A 15 5.72 -2.48 -26.94
N LYS A 16 6.66 -3.06 -27.71
CA LYS A 16 7.99 -3.45 -27.22
C LYS A 16 8.71 -2.35 -26.42
N PRO A 17 8.76 -1.06 -26.84
CA PRO A 17 9.43 -0.03 -26.05
C PRO A 17 8.71 0.25 -24.71
N VAL A 18 7.40 0.43 -24.74
CA VAL A 18 6.60 0.71 -23.52
C VAL A 18 6.67 -0.45 -22.53
N ARG A 19 6.56 -1.68 -23.01
CA ARG A 19 6.69 -2.85 -22.15
C ARG A 19 8.07 -2.94 -21.49
N ARG A 20 9.15 -2.65 -22.23
CA ARG A 20 10.51 -2.63 -21.65
C ARG A 20 10.63 -1.61 -20.52
N GLN A 21 10.03 -0.43 -20.67
CA GLN A 21 10.00 0.59 -19.62
C GLN A 21 9.25 0.10 -18.38
N PHE A 22 8.05 -0.48 -18.55
CA PHE A 22 7.28 -1.02 -17.44
C PHE A 22 8.01 -2.17 -16.73
N VAL A 23 8.57 -3.12 -17.47
CA VAL A 23 9.32 -4.24 -16.89
C VAL A 23 10.56 -3.75 -16.14
N ARG A 24 11.25 -2.74 -16.65
CA ARG A 24 12.37 -2.10 -15.95
C ARG A 24 11.92 -1.43 -14.66
N GLN A 25 10.84 -0.66 -14.67
CA GLN A 25 10.32 -0.01 -13.47
C GLN A 25 9.89 -1.03 -12.41
N LEU A 26 9.23 -2.11 -12.83
CA LEU A 26 8.82 -3.20 -11.93
C LEU A 26 10.03 -3.86 -11.25
N GLU A 27 11.06 -4.15 -12.03
CA GLU A 27 12.31 -4.71 -11.50
C GLU A 27 12.98 -3.75 -10.50
N GLU A 28 13.02 -2.45 -10.80
CA GLU A 28 13.59 -1.44 -9.91
C GLU A 28 12.78 -1.36 -8.60
N ASN A 29 11.45 -1.34 -8.67
CA ASN A 29 10.57 -1.34 -7.51
C ASN A 29 10.77 -2.59 -6.65
N LEU A 30 10.70 -3.79 -7.27
CA LEU A 30 10.90 -5.07 -6.56
C LEU A 30 12.29 -5.16 -5.95
N ARG A 31 13.34 -4.77 -6.67
CA ARG A 31 14.70 -4.75 -6.14
C ARG A 31 14.81 -3.84 -4.93
N ALA A 32 14.19 -2.67 -4.95
CA ALA A 32 14.23 -1.73 -3.84
C ALA A 32 13.55 -2.29 -2.59
N VAL A 33 12.38 -2.93 -2.72
CA VAL A 33 11.64 -3.45 -1.56
C VAL A 33 12.18 -4.80 -1.06
N LEU A 34 12.67 -5.67 -1.95
CA LEU A 34 13.16 -7.00 -1.55
C LEU A 34 14.55 -6.96 -0.91
N ARG A 35 15.40 -5.98 -1.27
CA ARG A 35 16.74 -5.81 -0.66
C ARG A 35 16.71 -5.40 0.81
N ASP A 36 15.59 -4.83 1.25
CA ASP A 36 15.39 -4.55 2.67
C ASP A 36 15.21 -5.84 3.50
N ILE A 37 14.92 -6.97 2.84
CA ILE A 37 14.66 -8.29 3.45
C ILE A 37 15.82 -9.24 3.17
N ASP A 38 16.25 -9.33 1.91
CA ASP A 38 17.40 -10.11 1.46
C ASP A 38 18.33 -9.22 0.63
N PRO A 39 19.44 -8.72 1.21
CA PRO A 39 20.40 -7.85 0.52
C PRO A 39 21.02 -8.49 -0.74
N ASP A 40 21.10 -9.82 -0.77
CA ASP A 40 21.73 -10.61 -1.83
C ASP A 40 20.73 -11.09 -2.89
N VAL A 41 19.45 -10.67 -2.81
CA VAL A 41 18.40 -11.08 -3.74
C VAL A 41 18.76 -10.70 -5.19
N VAL A 42 18.63 -11.68 -6.09
CA VAL A 42 18.94 -11.51 -7.52
C VAL A 42 17.66 -11.51 -8.35
N LEU A 43 17.48 -10.45 -9.15
CA LEU A 43 16.34 -10.32 -10.07
C LEU A 43 16.83 -10.47 -11.51
N ARG A 44 16.25 -11.42 -12.25
CA ARG A 44 16.52 -11.63 -13.68
C ARG A 44 15.28 -11.39 -14.52
N ARG A 45 15.38 -10.43 -15.44
CA ARG A 45 14.31 -10.11 -16.39
C ARG A 45 14.25 -11.13 -17.52
N SER A 46 13.05 -11.55 -17.88
CA SER A 46 12.75 -12.28 -19.11
C SER A 46 11.60 -11.59 -19.85
N TRP A 47 11.23 -12.10 -21.01
CA TRP A 47 10.21 -11.46 -21.86
C TRP A 47 8.82 -11.39 -21.20
N ASP A 48 8.40 -12.44 -20.51
CA ASP A 48 7.05 -12.62 -19.96
C ASP A 48 7.03 -12.74 -18.42
N LYS A 49 8.21 -12.72 -17.78
CA LYS A 49 8.36 -12.97 -16.35
C LYS A 49 9.64 -12.37 -15.80
N LEU A 50 9.65 -12.12 -14.50
CA LEU A 50 10.85 -11.81 -13.72
C LEU A 50 11.14 -13.00 -12.80
N ARG A 51 12.38 -13.47 -12.79
CA ARG A 51 12.84 -14.48 -11.83
C ARG A 51 13.47 -13.78 -10.63
N VAL A 52 13.09 -14.19 -9.43
CA VAL A 52 13.67 -13.74 -8.16
C VAL A 52 14.37 -14.93 -7.55
N GLU A 53 15.67 -14.84 -7.35
CA GLU A 53 16.54 -15.87 -6.78
C GLU A 53 17.03 -15.37 -5.42
N THR A 54 16.87 -16.21 -4.38
CA THR A 54 17.33 -15.92 -3.01
C THR A 54 18.00 -17.15 -2.40
N SER A 55 19.04 -16.94 -1.60
CA SER A 55 19.69 -17.99 -0.80
C SER A 55 18.96 -18.27 0.51
N VAL A 56 18.03 -17.39 0.92
CA VAL A 56 17.24 -17.51 2.16
C VAL A 56 16.49 -18.85 2.18
N ARG A 57 16.54 -19.50 3.35
CA ARG A 57 15.85 -20.76 3.65
C ARG A 57 14.89 -20.66 4.84
N ASP A 58 15.00 -19.60 5.61
CA ASP A 58 14.09 -19.33 6.73
C ASP A 58 12.68 -19.08 6.21
N GLU A 59 11.70 -19.83 6.74
CA GLU A 59 10.31 -19.82 6.28
C GLU A 59 9.64 -18.46 6.49
N GLN A 60 9.96 -17.80 7.60
CA GLN A 60 9.40 -16.50 7.97
C GLN A 60 9.86 -15.41 7.00
N THR A 61 11.16 -15.37 6.71
CA THR A 61 11.75 -14.43 5.75
C THR A 61 11.26 -14.70 4.32
N LEU A 62 11.10 -15.97 3.94
CA LEU A 62 10.51 -16.34 2.65
C LEU A 62 9.05 -15.86 2.53
N ALA A 63 8.24 -16.03 3.58
CA ALA A 63 6.88 -15.52 3.62
C ALA A 63 6.84 -13.99 3.47
N GLN A 64 7.79 -13.28 4.08
CA GLN A 64 7.92 -11.82 3.94
C GLN A 64 8.28 -11.40 2.50
N LEU A 65 9.20 -12.11 1.84
CA LEU A 65 9.52 -11.88 0.43
C LEU A 65 8.29 -12.10 -0.47
N VAL A 66 7.55 -13.19 -0.25
CA VAL A 66 6.31 -13.50 -0.99
C VAL A 66 5.28 -12.38 -0.79
N HIS A 67 5.01 -11.99 0.45
CA HIS A 67 4.08 -10.91 0.76
C HIS A 67 4.49 -9.61 0.06
N THR A 68 5.76 -9.22 0.15
CA THR A 68 6.28 -7.99 -0.47
C THR A 68 6.11 -7.99 -1.99
N MET A 69 6.37 -9.12 -2.65
CA MET A 69 6.10 -9.26 -4.09
C MET A 69 4.60 -9.19 -4.40
N CYS A 70 3.76 -9.78 -3.54
CA CYS A 70 2.30 -9.76 -3.65
C CYS A 70 1.66 -8.41 -3.30
N SER A 71 2.40 -7.49 -2.69
CA SER A 71 1.96 -6.10 -2.43
C SER A 71 2.48 -5.12 -3.49
N THR A 72 3.32 -5.55 -4.44
CA THR A 72 3.93 -4.65 -5.43
C THR A 72 3.06 -4.45 -6.68
N PRO A 73 2.60 -3.21 -7.00
CA PRO A 73 1.90 -2.93 -8.25
C PRO A 73 2.71 -3.33 -9.50
N GLY A 74 2.02 -3.92 -10.48
CA GLY A 74 2.64 -4.54 -11.66
C GLY A 74 2.79 -6.07 -11.58
N VAL A 75 2.69 -6.64 -10.38
CA VAL A 75 2.72 -8.10 -10.15
C VAL A 75 1.31 -8.66 -10.17
N THR A 76 1.05 -9.63 -11.05
CA THR A 76 -0.23 -10.38 -11.06
C THR A 76 -0.15 -11.67 -10.27
N LEU A 77 0.96 -12.37 -10.38
CA LEU A 77 1.14 -13.67 -9.73
C LEU A 77 2.60 -13.84 -9.34
N VAL A 78 2.81 -14.39 -8.16
CA VAL A 78 4.10 -14.89 -7.68
C VAL A 78 4.00 -16.40 -7.61
N LEU A 79 4.87 -17.08 -8.33
CA LEU A 79 4.97 -18.54 -8.33
C LEU A 79 6.18 -18.93 -7.49
N GLU A 80 6.00 -19.78 -6.51
CA GLU A 80 7.13 -20.49 -5.89
C GLU A 80 7.53 -21.62 -6.82
N VAL A 81 8.82 -21.72 -7.14
CA VAL A 81 9.32 -22.70 -8.10
C VAL A 81 10.47 -23.48 -7.48
N GLN A 82 10.34 -24.81 -7.54
CA GLN A 82 11.44 -25.72 -7.24
C GLN A 82 12.14 -26.09 -8.54
N GLU A 83 13.45 -25.87 -8.59
CA GLU A 83 14.31 -26.27 -9.70
C GLU A 83 14.98 -27.60 -9.36
N HIS A 84 14.87 -28.56 -10.27
CA HIS A 84 15.45 -29.89 -10.17
C HIS A 84 16.24 -30.19 -11.45
N PRO A 85 17.34 -30.97 -11.39
CA PRO A 85 17.97 -31.50 -12.58
C PRO A 85 16.98 -32.39 -13.34
N LEU A 86 17.08 -32.43 -14.67
CA LEU A 86 16.26 -33.29 -15.51
C LEU A 86 17.09 -34.50 -15.95
N GLU A 87 16.88 -35.66 -15.31
CA GLU A 87 17.60 -36.89 -15.67
C GLU A 87 16.81 -37.77 -16.65
N GLY A 88 15.48 -37.75 -16.57
CA GLY A 88 14.61 -38.57 -17.41
C GLY A 88 13.13 -38.39 -17.08
N LEU A 89 12.26 -39.06 -17.83
CA LEU A 89 10.80 -38.94 -17.67
C LEU A 89 10.34 -39.46 -16.29
N ASP A 90 10.90 -40.60 -15.84
CA ASP A 90 10.59 -41.22 -14.55
C ASP A 90 11.00 -40.35 -13.35
N ASP A 91 12.13 -39.66 -13.44
CA ASP A 91 12.61 -38.76 -12.38
C ASP A 91 11.65 -37.58 -12.16
N ILE A 92 11.02 -37.05 -13.23
CA ILE A 92 10.01 -35.99 -13.10
C ILE A 92 8.89 -36.40 -12.14
N VAL A 93 8.47 -37.66 -12.17
CA VAL A 93 7.41 -38.17 -11.29
C VAL A 93 7.85 -38.08 -9.83
N GLU A 94 9.06 -38.53 -9.51
CA GLU A 94 9.58 -38.54 -8.14
C GLU A 94 9.82 -37.12 -7.61
N GLN A 95 10.18 -36.16 -8.47
CA GLN A 95 10.32 -34.76 -8.06
C GLN A 95 8.97 -34.05 -7.86
N VAL A 96 7.94 -34.41 -8.64
CA VAL A 96 6.63 -33.74 -8.61
C VAL A 96 5.73 -34.26 -7.49
N LEU A 97 5.81 -35.56 -7.20
CA LEU A 97 4.92 -36.22 -6.23
C LEU A 97 4.96 -35.58 -4.83
N PRO A 98 6.12 -35.31 -4.20
CA PRO A 98 6.18 -34.71 -2.87
C PRO A 98 5.56 -33.32 -2.81
N VAL A 99 5.60 -32.57 -3.92
CA VAL A 99 5.08 -31.20 -4.01
C VAL A 99 3.55 -31.16 -4.06
N TYR A 100 2.92 -32.16 -4.68
CA TYR A 100 1.48 -32.16 -4.95
C TYR A 100 0.66 -33.17 -4.15
N VAL A 101 1.28 -34.18 -3.52
CA VAL A 101 0.57 -35.27 -2.83
C VAL A 101 -0.51 -34.79 -1.85
N SER A 102 -0.18 -33.82 -0.99
CA SER A 102 -1.12 -33.28 0.01
C SER A 102 -2.23 -32.43 -0.60
N ARG A 103 -2.02 -31.87 -1.80
CA ARG A 103 -2.94 -30.95 -2.46
C ARG A 103 -3.96 -31.64 -3.34
N LEU A 104 -3.63 -32.85 -3.78
CA LEU A 104 -4.49 -33.62 -4.66
C LEU A 104 -5.55 -34.42 -3.89
N ALA A 105 -5.37 -34.64 -2.59
CA ALA A 105 -6.32 -35.40 -1.77
C ALA A 105 -7.77 -34.88 -1.91
N GLY A 106 -8.67 -35.74 -2.40
CA GLY A 106 -10.08 -35.46 -2.63
C GLY A 106 -10.39 -34.51 -3.81
N ARG A 107 -9.39 -34.07 -4.57
CA ARG A 107 -9.52 -33.03 -5.60
C ARG A 107 -9.28 -33.58 -7.01
N THR A 108 -9.94 -32.95 -7.98
CA THR A 108 -9.67 -33.20 -9.40
C THR A 108 -8.46 -32.40 -9.86
N PHE A 109 -7.69 -32.95 -10.81
CA PHE A 109 -6.50 -32.25 -11.28
C PHE A 109 -6.24 -32.40 -12.79
N ALA A 110 -5.38 -31.52 -13.31
CA ALA A 110 -4.79 -31.67 -14.63
C ALA A 110 -3.29 -31.33 -14.57
N VAL A 111 -2.47 -32.08 -15.30
CA VAL A 111 -1.07 -31.77 -15.50
C VAL A 111 -0.92 -30.87 -16.73
N ARG A 112 -0.08 -29.84 -16.62
CA ARG A 112 0.25 -28.90 -17.69
C ARG A 112 1.76 -28.73 -17.76
N CYS A 113 2.36 -29.20 -18.84
CA CYS A 113 3.81 -29.14 -19.06
C CYS A 113 4.14 -28.18 -20.21
N ARG A 114 4.99 -27.18 -19.94
CA ARG A 114 5.64 -26.38 -20.99
C ARG A 114 7.07 -26.86 -21.18
N ARG A 115 7.49 -27.08 -22.42
CA ARG A 115 8.83 -27.59 -22.73
C ARG A 115 9.55 -26.67 -23.71
N SER A 116 10.82 -26.39 -23.44
CA SER A 116 11.73 -25.67 -24.33
C SER A 116 13.09 -26.40 -24.36
N GLY A 117 13.66 -26.60 -25.55
CA GLY A 117 14.88 -27.41 -25.77
C GLY A 117 14.63 -28.72 -26.51
N SER A 118 15.66 -29.58 -26.60
CA SER A 118 15.62 -30.86 -27.30
C SER A 118 15.61 -32.03 -26.31
N HIS A 119 14.61 -32.91 -26.40
CA HIS A 119 14.40 -34.05 -25.50
C HIS A 119 13.80 -35.22 -26.27
N PRO A 120 13.98 -36.48 -25.80
CA PRO A 120 13.41 -37.67 -26.45
C PRO A 120 11.89 -37.84 -26.20
N PHE A 121 11.25 -36.90 -25.50
CA PHE A 121 9.83 -36.94 -25.14
C PHE A 121 9.13 -35.60 -25.41
N THR A 122 7.80 -35.66 -25.54
CA THR A 122 6.95 -34.49 -25.70
C THR A 122 6.37 -34.00 -24.38
N SER A 123 5.85 -32.77 -24.35
CA SER A 123 5.10 -32.28 -23.18
C SER A 123 3.90 -33.15 -22.85
N LEU A 124 3.27 -33.74 -23.86
CA LEU A 124 2.11 -34.62 -23.69
C LEU A 124 2.51 -35.96 -23.04
N ASP A 125 3.71 -36.47 -23.33
CA ASP A 125 4.22 -37.69 -22.70
C ASP A 125 4.47 -37.45 -21.21
N VAL A 126 5.05 -36.30 -20.86
CA VAL A 126 5.22 -35.87 -19.47
C VAL A 126 3.86 -35.73 -18.77
N GLU A 127 2.90 -35.03 -19.37
CA GLU A 127 1.56 -34.85 -18.79
C GLU A 127 0.86 -36.19 -18.53
N ARG A 128 0.97 -37.14 -19.45
CA ARG A 128 0.39 -38.49 -19.31
C ARG A 128 1.06 -39.29 -18.21
N GLN A 129 2.40 -39.33 -18.19
CA GLN A 129 3.12 -40.14 -17.22
C GLN A 129 2.96 -39.58 -15.80
N VAL A 130 3.20 -38.29 -15.62
CA VAL A 130 3.04 -37.62 -14.33
C VAL A 130 1.57 -37.70 -13.89
N GLY A 131 0.62 -37.49 -14.80
CA GLY A 131 -0.80 -37.61 -14.49
C GLY A 131 -1.20 -39.00 -14.02
N GLY A 132 -0.73 -40.04 -14.70
CA GLY A 132 -0.97 -41.44 -14.32
C GLY A 132 -0.36 -41.80 -12.97
N ALA A 133 0.89 -41.39 -12.74
CA ALA A 133 1.57 -41.64 -11.47
C ALA A 133 0.94 -40.90 -10.30
N LEU A 134 0.56 -39.63 -10.46
CA LEU A 134 -0.13 -38.87 -9.43
C LEU A 134 -1.51 -39.47 -9.13
N LEU A 135 -2.26 -39.89 -10.15
CA LEU A 135 -3.55 -40.56 -9.94
C LEU A 135 -3.40 -41.89 -9.17
N ALA A 136 -2.33 -42.65 -9.44
CA ALA A 136 -2.10 -43.94 -8.79
C ALA A 136 -1.52 -43.82 -7.36
N ARG A 137 -0.74 -42.77 -7.09
CA ARG A 137 0.05 -42.63 -5.85
C ARG A 137 -0.47 -41.55 -4.89
N THR A 138 -1.57 -40.89 -5.23
CA THR A 138 -2.20 -39.87 -4.38
C THR A 138 -3.68 -40.17 -4.15
N GLN A 139 -4.31 -39.45 -3.22
CA GLN A 139 -5.73 -39.56 -2.93
C GLN A 139 -6.58 -38.66 -3.86
N ALA A 140 -6.14 -38.42 -5.10
CA ALA A 140 -6.87 -37.60 -6.07
C ALA A 140 -8.24 -38.21 -6.40
N SER A 141 -9.26 -37.36 -6.58
CA SER A 141 -10.61 -37.83 -6.95
C SER A 141 -10.72 -38.16 -8.44
N GLY A 142 -9.82 -37.63 -9.28
CA GLY A 142 -9.72 -37.96 -10.69
C GLY A 142 -8.99 -36.91 -11.53
N VAL A 143 -8.79 -37.21 -12.81
CA VAL A 143 -8.21 -36.27 -13.79
C VAL A 143 -9.34 -35.52 -14.50
N LYS A 144 -9.28 -34.19 -14.48
CA LYS A 144 -10.27 -33.31 -15.13
C LYS A 144 -9.56 -32.24 -15.96
N LEU A 145 -9.60 -32.37 -17.28
CA LEU A 145 -8.84 -31.48 -18.18
C LEU A 145 -9.42 -30.04 -18.24
N ASN A 146 -10.73 -29.89 -18.03
CA ASN A 146 -11.43 -28.61 -18.06
C ASN A 146 -11.83 -28.19 -16.65
N ASN A 147 -11.38 -27.02 -16.20
CA ASN A 147 -11.64 -26.48 -14.86
C ASN A 147 -11.36 -27.48 -13.72
N PRO A 148 -10.10 -27.96 -13.58
CA PRO A 148 -9.69 -28.79 -12.44
C PRO A 148 -9.61 -27.97 -11.15
N ASP A 149 -9.75 -28.64 -10.01
CA ASP A 149 -9.53 -28.01 -8.70
C ASP A 149 -8.04 -27.65 -8.50
N VAL A 150 -7.14 -28.48 -9.03
CA VAL A 150 -5.68 -28.28 -8.98
C VAL A 150 -5.06 -28.41 -10.37
N THR A 151 -4.23 -27.44 -10.76
CA THR A 151 -3.38 -27.57 -11.95
C THR A 151 -1.95 -27.86 -11.51
N VAL A 152 -1.42 -29.01 -11.91
CA VAL A 152 -0.02 -29.39 -11.71
C VAL A 152 0.80 -28.79 -12.84
N GLU A 153 1.55 -27.73 -12.55
CA GLU A 153 2.30 -26.99 -13.57
C GLU A 153 3.79 -27.31 -13.54
N LEU A 154 4.29 -27.70 -14.71
CA LEU A 154 5.68 -28.07 -14.94
C LEU A 154 6.24 -27.23 -16.09
N GLU A 155 7.46 -26.74 -15.94
CA GLU A 155 8.23 -26.12 -17.03
C GLU A 155 9.56 -26.87 -17.18
N ILE A 156 9.86 -27.37 -18.37
CA ILE A 156 11.13 -28.01 -18.71
C ILE A 156 11.89 -27.06 -19.64
N SER A 157 13.13 -26.74 -19.26
CA SER A 157 13.99 -25.85 -20.04
C SER A 157 15.41 -26.41 -20.08
N GLY A 158 15.76 -27.07 -21.18
CA GLY A 158 17.03 -27.79 -21.28
C GLY A 158 17.11 -28.92 -20.24
N GLN A 159 18.19 -28.99 -19.47
CA GLN A 159 18.41 -30.03 -18.45
C GLN A 159 17.83 -29.69 -17.08
N ALA A 160 16.83 -28.79 -17.01
CA ALA A 160 16.21 -28.37 -15.76
C ALA A 160 14.68 -28.54 -15.80
N LEU A 161 14.15 -29.09 -14.71
CA LEU A 161 12.74 -29.21 -14.40
C LEU A 161 12.36 -28.14 -13.36
N PHE A 162 11.35 -27.34 -13.69
CA PHE A 162 10.75 -26.35 -12.79
C PHE A 162 9.36 -26.81 -12.39
N VAL A 163 9.16 -27.05 -11.11
CA VAL A 163 7.87 -27.46 -10.53
C VAL A 163 7.28 -26.27 -9.79
N VAL A 164 6.06 -25.86 -10.17
CA VAL A 164 5.36 -24.80 -9.45
C VAL A 164 4.88 -25.35 -8.10
N ALA A 165 5.49 -24.85 -7.03
CA ALA A 165 5.21 -25.26 -5.68
C ALA A 165 4.15 -24.39 -5.01
N ALA A 166 3.88 -23.15 -5.39
CA ALA A 166 2.77 -22.38 -4.84
C ALA A 166 2.40 -21.21 -5.76
N ARG A 167 1.21 -20.64 -5.55
CA ARG A 167 0.65 -19.55 -6.35
C ARG A 167 0.08 -18.48 -5.44
N HIS A 168 0.62 -17.28 -5.53
CA HIS A 168 0.19 -16.12 -4.74
C HIS A 168 -0.22 -14.98 -5.65
N ARG A 169 -1.39 -14.39 -5.39
CA ARG A 169 -1.93 -13.31 -6.22
C ARG A 169 -1.33 -11.98 -5.80
N GLY A 170 -0.85 -11.21 -6.78
CA GLY A 170 -0.48 -9.81 -6.60
C GLY A 170 -1.61 -8.85 -6.98
N PRO A 171 -1.41 -7.53 -6.82
CA PRO A 171 -2.45 -6.54 -7.08
C PRO A 171 -2.79 -6.38 -8.57
N GLY A 172 -1.91 -6.83 -9.48
CA GLY A 172 -1.94 -6.46 -10.89
C GLY A 172 -1.58 -4.99 -11.08
N GLY A 173 -2.17 -4.33 -12.08
CA GLY A 173 -1.92 -2.91 -12.35
C GLY A 173 -0.56 -2.64 -12.99
N TYR A 174 -0.10 -1.39 -12.92
CA TYR A 174 1.18 -0.95 -13.48
C TYR A 174 2.19 -0.64 -12.37
N PRO A 175 3.50 -0.77 -12.63
CA PRO A 175 4.53 -0.45 -11.65
C PRO A 175 4.50 1.02 -11.25
N VAL A 176 4.49 1.34 -9.96
CA VAL A 176 4.53 2.73 -9.48
C VAL A 176 5.76 3.46 -10.03
N GLY A 177 5.58 4.70 -10.48
CA GLY A 177 6.62 5.51 -11.11
C GLY A 177 6.77 5.26 -12.61
N SER A 178 5.95 4.38 -13.20
CA SER A 178 5.95 4.16 -14.65
C SER A 178 5.11 5.16 -15.42
N LEU A 179 4.20 5.87 -14.74
CA LEU A 179 3.40 6.97 -15.27
C LEU A 179 3.72 8.28 -14.54
N ASP A 180 3.21 9.38 -15.10
CA ASP A 180 3.38 10.73 -14.58
C ASP A 180 2.94 10.86 -13.11
N PRO A 181 3.56 11.80 -12.37
CA PRO A 181 3.21 12.03 -10.98
C PRO A 181 1.81 12.66 -10.84
N VAL A 182 1.21 12.46 -9.68
CA VAL A 182 -0.06 13.06 -9.28
C VAL A 182 0.03 13.61 -7.86
N LEU A 183 -0.83 14.57 -7.52
CA LEU A 183 -0.96 15.11 -6.17
C LEU A 183 -2.29 14.65 -5.56
N SER A 184 -2.22 13.72 -4.60
CA SER A 184 -3.39 13.14 -3.95
C SER A 184 -3.75 13.87 -2.67
N LEU A 185 -4.98 14.38 -2.60
CA LEU A 185 -5.55 15.02 -1.43
C LEU A 185 -5.90 13.93 -0.41
N MET A 186 -5.07 13.83 0.62
CA MET A 186 -5.21 12.89 1.72
C MET A 186 -6.02 13.47 2.87
N SER A 187 -6.87 12.63 3.43
CA SER A 187 -7.62 12.86 4.66
C SER A 187 -7.55 11.62 5.54
N GLY A 188 -7.99 11.73 6.79
CA GLY A 188 -8.05 10.62 7.74
C GLY A 188 -9.21 9.64 7.53
N GLY A 189 -10.08 9.86 6.54
CA GLY A 189 -11.19 8.96 6.24
C GLY A 189 -10.80 7.74 5.41
N PHE A 190 -11.76 6.87 5.12
CA PHE A 190 -11.56 5.65 4.32
C PHE A 190 -11.25 5.94 2.85
N ASP A 191 -11.85 6.98 2.29
CA ASP A 191 -11.94 7.15 0.84
C ASP A 191 -10.61 7.61 0.21
N SER A 192 -9.93 8.60 0.80
CA SER A 192 -8.69 9.15 0.22
C SER A 192 -7.49 8.17 0.23
N PRO A 193 -7.28 7.34 1.27
CA PRO A 193 -6.30 6.25 1.20
C PRO A 193 -6.60 5.27 0.07
N VAL A 194 -7.86 4.86 -0.11
CA VAL A 194 -8.25 3.94 -1.18
C VAL A 194 -8.04 4.57 -2.56
N ALA A 195 -8.43 5.83 -2.75
CA ALA A 195 -8.19 6.55 -4.00
C ALA A 195 -6.69 6.67 -4.32
N SER A 196 -5.86 6.92 -3.32
CA SER A 196 -4.41 6.98 -3.46
C SER A 196 -3.82 5.62 -3.83
N TYR A 197 -4.25 4.54 -3.17
CA TYR A 197 -3.87 3.17 -3.51
C TYR A 197 -4.24 2.80 -4.95
N LEU A 198 -5.47 3.07 -5.38
CA LEU A 198 -5.92 2.78 -6.75
C LEU A 198 -5.09 3.53 -7.79
N THR A 199 -4.65 4.74 -7.44
CA THR A 199 -3.78 5.55 -8.29
C THR A 199 -2.36 4.99 -8.37
N MET A 200 -1.77 4.60 -7.23
CA MET A 200 -0.49 3.87 -7.20
C MET A 200 -0.57 2.56 -7.98
N LYS A 201 -1.67 1.81 -7.84
CA LYS A 201 -1.93 0.57 -8.59
C LYS A 201 -1.96 0.79 -10.10
N ARG A 202 -2.31 2.01 -10.56
CA ARG A 202 -2.25 2.40 -11.98
C ARG A 202 -0.87 2.88 -12.41
N GLY A 203 0.15 2.82 -11.56
CA GLY A 203 1.54 3.12 -11.88
C GLY A 203 1.93 4.58 -11.73
N MET A 204 1.01 5.44 -11.26
CA MET A 204 1.26 6.87 -11.06
C MET A 204 2.10 7.10 -9.81
N ARG A 205 3.04 8.05 -9.88
CA ARG A 205 3.84 8.45 -8.72
C ARG A 205 3.03 9.43 -7.85
N THR A 206 2.47 8.94 -6.76
CA THR A 206 1.54 9.70 -5.91
C THR A 206 2.26 10.51 -4.83
N HIS A 207 2.28 11.84 -4.97
CA HIS A 207 2.57 12.77 -3.88
C HIS A 207 1.31 12.93 -3.01
N PHE A 208 1.48 13.26 -1.73
CA PHE A 208 0.39 13.42 -0.77
C PHE A 208 0.27 14.86 -0.32
N LEU A 209 -0.95 15.38 -0.33
CA LEU A 209 -1.32 16.70 0.15
C LEU A 209 -2.36 16.55 1.26
N PHE A 210 -2.02 17.01 2.47
CA PHE A 210 -2.90 17.03 3.62
C PHE A 210 -3.21 18.47 4.04
N PHE A 211 -4.50 18.73 4.27
CA PHE A 211 -4.98 20.00 4.82
C PHE A 211 -5.25 19.82 6.31
N GLN A 212 -4.47 20.49 7.14
CA GLN A 212 -4.52 20.38 8.60
C GLN A 212 -5.67 21.23 9.15
N LEU A 213 -6.71 20.58 9.67
CA LEU A 213 -7.93 21.22 10.18
C LEU A 213 -8.11 21.01 11.69
N GLY A 214 -7.56 19.91 12.20
CA GLY A 214 -7.80 19.36 13.53
C GLY A 214 -6.56 19.25 14.39
N GLY A 215 -5.51 20.04 14.10
CA GLY A 215 -4.28 20.06 14.90
C GLY A 215 -3.35 18.88 14.63
N ARG A 216 -2.50 18.56 15.61
CA ARG A 216 -1.36 17.63 15.46
C ARG A 216 -1.78 16.17 15.36
N ASP A 217 -2.73 15.71 16.16
CA ASP A 217 -3.22 14.33 16.15
C ASP A 217 -3.74 13.92 14.78
N GLN A 218 -4.50 14.83 14.14
CA GLN A 218 -5.01 14.63 12.79
C GLN A 218 -3.85 14.49 11.79
N GLU A 219 -2.83 15.34 11.89
CA GLU A 219 -1.66 15.29 11.01
C GLU A 219 -0.90 13.97 11.15
N LEU A 220 -0.69 13.50 12.37
CA LEU A 220 -0.01 12.23 12.64
C LEU A 220 -0.76 11.06 12.03
N ALA A 221 -2.06 10.93 12.31
CA ALA A 221 -2.88 9.85 11.75
C ALA A 221 -2.86 9.83 10.19
N VAL A 222 -2.86 11.00 9.55
CA VAL A 222 -2.78 11.08 8.08
C VAL A 222 -1.37 10.78 7.56
N LYS A 223 -0.31 11.20 8.27
CA LYS A 223 1.07 10.83 7.97
C LYS A 223 1.26 9.31 8.04
N GLU A 224 0.70 8.66 9.05
CA GLU A 224 0.76 7.21 9.27
C GLU A 224 0.11 6.43 8.12
N VAL A 225 -1.13 6.77 7.74
CA VAL A 225 -1.81 6.07 6.64
C VAL A 225 -1.10 6.30 5.30
N ALA A 226 -0.56 7.50 5.05
CA ALA A 226 0.21 7.78 3.85
C ALA A 226 1.53 6.98 3.83
N LEU A 227 2.22 6.90 4.98
CA LEU A 227 3.45 6.14 5.13
C LEU A 227 3.20 4.65 4.92
N HIS A 228 2.14 4.09 5.51
CA HIS A 228 1.72 2.70 5.30
C HIS A 228 1.51 2.39 3.82
N LEU A 229 0.71 3.22 3.12
CA LEU A 229 0.50 3.06 1.68
C LEU A 229 1.79 3.10 0.88
N TRP A 230 2.68 4.03 1.20
CA TRP A 230 3.96 4.15 0.50
C TRP A 230 4.90 2.97 0.77
N GLN A 231 4.96 2.49 2.01
CA GLN A 231 5.79 1.34 2.38
C GLN A 231 5.32 0.06 1.71
N GLN A 232 4.01 -0.19 1.70
CA GLN A 232 3.42 -1.43 1.19
C GLN A 232 3.29 -1.42 -0.34
N TYR A 233 2.85 -0.31 -0.93
CA TYR A 233 2.46 -0.25 -2.35
C TYR A 233 3.28 0.74 -3.18
N GLY A 234 4.03 1.63 -2.54
CA GLY A 234 4.70 2.75 -3.21
C GLY A 234 6.01 2.43 -3.92
N GLY A 235 6.53 1.19 -3.82
CA GLY A 235 7.74 0.76 -4.52
C GLY A 235 8.98 1.62 -4.24
N ARG A 236 9.04 2.26 -3.05
CA ARG A 236 10.10 3.20 -2.62
C ARG A 236 10.30 4.41 -3.54
N GLN A 237 9.25 4.82 -4.24
CA GLN A 237 9.31 6.03 -5.06
C GLN A 237 9.58 7.27 -4.23
N ARG A 238 10.31 8.23 -4.80
CA ARG A 238 10.60 9.52 -4.15
C ARG A 238 9.36 10.40 -4.24
N VAL A 239 8.58 10.45 -3.18
CA VAL A 239 7.34 11.24 -3.10
C VAL A 239 7.38 12.16 -1.90
N LEU A 240 6.58 13.24 -1.98
CA LEU A 240 6.46 14.23 -0.94
C LEU A 240 5.17 14.02 -0.17
N PHE A 241 5.21 14.31 1.12
CA PHE A 241 4.06 14.57 1.96
C PHE A 241 4.05 16.07 2.25
N ILE A 242 2.95 16.73 1.93
CA ILE A 242 2.79 18.18 2.02
C ILE A 242 1.66 18.47 3.00
N THR A 243 1.98 19.14 4.10
CA THR A 243 1.00 19.64 5.06
C THR A 243 0.75 21.12 4.80
N VAL A 244 -0.53 21.51 4.69
CA VAL A 244 -0.93 22.93 4.60
C VAL A 244 -1.82 23.27 5.80
N PRO A 245 -1.45 24.26 6.64
CA PRO A 245 -2.28 24.68 7.76
C PRO A 245 -3.56 25.34 7.25
N PHE A 246 -4.71 24.86 7.70
CA PHE A 246 -6.03 25.29 7.23
C PHE A 246 -6.95 25.78 8.37
N GLU A 247 -6.43 25.91 9.59
CA GLU A 247 -7.16 26.38 10.75
C GLU A 247 -7.71 27.80 10.55
N GLU A 248 -6.88 28.73 10.07
CA GLU A 248 -7.30 30.11 9.74
C GLU A 248 -8.35 30.13 8.62
N VAL A 249 -8.21 29.24 7.62
CA VAL A 249 -9.16 29.13 6.51
C VAL A 249 -10.53 28.69 7.04
N VAL A 250 -10.56 27.70 7.92
CA VAL A 250 -11.82 27.23 8.55
C VAL A 250 -12.43 28.32 9.42
N ALA A 251 -11.64 28.99 10.26
CA ALA A 251 -12.13 30.05 11.13
C ALA A 251 -12.79 31.19 10.33
N GLU A 252 -12.17 31.62 9.23
CA GLU A 252 -12.74 32.64 8.34
C GLU A 252 -14.04 32.18 7.68
N LEU A 253 -14.09 30.92 7.20
CA LEU A 253 -15.30 30.38 6.60
C LEU A 253 -16.46 30.34 7.60
N LEU A 254 -16.20 29.99 8.86
CA LEU A 254 -17.20 29.99 9.92
C LEU A 254 -17.72 31.39 10.25
N ASP A 255 -16.89 32.43 10.13
CA ASP A 255 -17.27 33.81 10.44
C ASP A 255 -17.98 34.52 9.26
N LYS A 256 -17.51 34.27 8.03
CA LYS A 256 -17.90 35.09 6.85
C LYS A 256 -18.84 34.41 5.87
N VAL A 257 -18.89 33.08 5.84
CA VAL A 257 -19.60 32.34 4.80
C VAL A 257 -20.86 31.72 5.34
N GLN A 258 -21.93 31.76 4.53
CA GLN A 258 -23.19 31.13 4.91
C GLN A 258 -23.03 29.61 5.11
N ASP A 259 -23.51 29.10 6.25
CA ASP A 259 -23.45 27.70 6.68
C ASP A 259 -23.63 26.67 5.55
N SER A 260 -24.73 26.83 4.80
CA SER A 260 -25.11 25.88 3.75
C SER A 260 -24.13 25.78 2.57
N TYR A 261 -23.26 26.77 2.35
CA TYR A 261 -22.26 26.81 1.27
C TYR A 261 -20.84 26.49 1.75
N MET A 262 -20.58 26.47 3.06
CA MET A 262 -19.23 26.33 3.62
C MET A 262 -18.50 25.09 3.11
N GLY A 263 -19.15 23.93 3.07
CA GLY A 263 -18.52 22.69 2.60
C GLY A 263 -18.09 22.73 1.13
N VAL A 264 -18.86 23.42 0.26
CA VAL A 264 -18.51 23.59 -1.16
C VAL A 264 -17.37 24.59 -1.30
N ILE A 265 -17.39 25.67 -0.53
CA ILE A 265 -16.37 26.72 -0.58
C ILE A 265 -15.05 26.21 0.01
N LEU A 266 -15.06 25.47 1.12
CA LEU A 266 -13.85 24.85 1.68
C LEU A 266 -13.16 23.96 0.65
N LYS A 267 -13.91 23.09 -0.04
CA LYS A 267 -13.36 22.22 -1.08
C LYS A 267 -12.81 23.01 -2.25
N ARG A 268 -13.45 24.11 -2.64
CA ARG A 268 -12.92 25.04 -3.64
C ARG A 268 -11.60 25.66 -3.18
N MET A 269 -11.48 26.08 -1.92
CA MET A 269 -10.22 26.62 -1.39
C MET A 269 -9.12 25.56 -1.32
N MET A 270 -9.42 24.34 -0.91
CA MET A 270 -8.51 23.20 -0.98
C MET A 270 -8.02 22.96 -2.40
N LEU A 271 -8.92 22.97 -3.39
CA LEU A 271 -8.57 22.71 -4.79
C LEU A 271 -7.74 23.84 -5.40
N ARG A 272 -7.98 25.10 -5.04
CA ARG A 272 -7.12 26.25 -5.42
C ARG A 272 -5.71 26.12 -4.86
N VAL A 273 -5.58 25.71 -3.61
CA VAL A 273 -4.26 25.48 -3.00
C VAL A 273 -3.57 24.29 -3.67
N ALA A 274 -4.28 23.19 -3.87
CA ALA A 274 -3.74 22.01 -4.56
C ALA A 274 -3.28 22.33 -5.98
N ASP A 275 -3.99 23.17 -6.72
CA ASP A 275 -3.65 23.61 -8.06
C ASP A 275 -2.31 24.38 -8.11
N ARG A 276 -2.11 25.33 -7.18
CA ARG A 276 -0.84 26.07 -7.03
C ARG A 276 0.31 25.15 -6.68
N LEU A 277 0.10 24.21 -5.75
CA LEU A 277 1.12 23.23 -5.37
C LEU A 277 1.44 22.27 -6.50
N ALA A 278 0.45 21.86 -7.29
CA ALA A 278 0.66 21.03 -8.47
C ALA A 278 1.47 21.77 -9.55
N GLU A 279 1.31 23.08 -9.69
CA GLU A 279 2.17 23.91 -10.55
C GLU A 279 3.62 23.89 -10.09
N GLU A 280 3.87 24.14 -8.79
CA GLU A 280 5.22 24.08 -8.19
C GLU A 280 5.89 22.70 -8.38
N LEU A 281 5.09 21.62 -8.33
CA LEU A 281 5.56 20.24 -8.50
C LEU A 281 5.62 19.77 -9.96
N GLN A 282 5.16 20.58 -10.91
CA GLN A 282 5.01 20.20 -12.32
C GLN A 282 4.16 18.93 -12.49
N VAL A 283 3.00 18.91 -11.84
CA VAL A 283 2.04 17.80 -11.82
C VAL A 283 0.76 18.20 -12.54
N ASP A 284 0.32 17.40 -13.51
CA ASP A 284 -0.86 17.73 -14.34
C ASP A 284 -2.20 17.31 -13.73
N ALA A 285 -2.19 16.42 -12.72
CA ALA A 285 -3.40 15.84 -12.15
C ALA A 285 -3.45 15.84 -10.61
N LEU A 286 -4.63 16.18 -10.10
CA LEU A 286 -5.01 16.08 -8.70
C LEU A 286 -5.81 14.79 -8.49
N VAL A 287 -5.71 14.17 -7.31
CA VAL A 287 -6.52 13.00 -6.95
C VAL A 287 -7.34 13.31 -5.71
N THR A 288 -8.61 12.94 -5.71
CA THR A 288 -9.48 13.01 -4.53
C THR A 288 -10.20 11.69 -4.29
N GLY A 289 -10.58 11.44 -3.03
CA GLY A 289 -11.43 10.33 -2.63
C GLY A 289 -12.93 10.58 -2.82
N GLU A 290 -13.35 11.56 -3.62
CA GLU A 290 -14.77 11.89 -3.75
C GLU A 290 -15.57 10.81 -4.51
N CYS A 291 -16.75 10.49 -3.98
CA CYS A 291 -17.73 9.56 -4.52
C CYS A 291 -19.12 10.23 -4.64
N VAL A 292 -19.79 10.03 -5.78
CA VAL A 292 -21.09 10.65 -6.02
C VAL A 292 -22.13 10.15 -5.01
N ALA A 293 -22.86 11.09 -4.43
CA ALA A 293 -24.00 10.85 -3.55
C ALA A 293 -23.68 10.13 -2.22
N GLN A 294 -22.40 10.02 -1.84
CA GLN A 294 -22.01 9.49 -0.53
C GLN A 294 -22.32 10.48 0.60
N VAL A 295 -22.08 11.78 0.36
CA VAL A 295 -22.44 12.88 1.29
C VAL A 295 -23.09 14.02 0.53
N SER A 296 -23.81 14.88 1.26
CA SER A 296 -24.53 16.05 0.72
C SER A 296 -23.65 17.02 -0.08
N SER A 297 -22.36 17.12 0.25
CA SER A 297 -21.40 17.95 -0.48
C SER A 297 -20.91 17.33 -1.80
N GLN A 298 -21.18 16.05 -2.06
CA GLN A 298 -20.67 15.28 -3.20
C GLN A 298 -21.78 14.91 -4.19
N THR A 299 -22.70 15.83 -4.46
CA THR A 299 -23.62 15.70 -5.60
C THR A 299 -22.93 16.08 -6.90
N LEU A 300 -23.40 15.57 -8.04
CA LEU A 300 -22.87 15.96 -9.36
C LEU A 300 -22.85 17.49 -9.56
N ARG A 301 -23.86 18.19 -9.05
CA ARG A 301 -23.94 19.64 -9.14
C ARG A 301 -22.85 20.31 -8.30
N ASN A 302 -22.64 19.86 -7.07
CA ASN A 302 -21.63 20.42 -6.19
C ASN A 302 -20.22 20.11 -6.69
N LEU A 303 -19.94 18.87 -7.10
CA LEU A 303 -18.66 18.49 -7.70
C LEU A 303 -18.35 19.34 -8.94
N SER A 304 -19.33 19.52 -9.81
CA SER A 304 -19.19 20.40 -10.99
C SER A 304 -18.92 21.86 -10.62
N VAL A 305 -19.47 22.36 -9.51
CA VAL A 305 -19.17 23.72 -9.00
C VAL A 305 -17.78 23.75 -8.37
N ILE A 306 -17.36 22.72 -7.65
CA ILE A 306 -16.04 22.62 -7.03
C ILE A 306 -14.95 22.64 -8.11
N ASP A 307 -15.10 21.85 -9.17
CA ASP A 307 -14.10 21.75 -10.24
C ASP A 307 -13.83 23.08 -10.97
N ARG A 308 -14.76 24.04 -10.93
CA ARG A 308 -14.61 25.33 -11.64
C ARG A 308 -13.49 26.24 -11.12
N VAL A 309 -12.78 25.87 -10.05
CA VAL A 309 -11.66 26.66 -9.53
C VAL A 309 -10.29 26.23 -10.04
N THR A 310 -10.22 25.15 -10.82
CA THR A 310 -8.98 24.63 -11.41
C THR A 310 -9.25 24.16 -12.83
N ASP A 311 -8.27 24.34 -13.71
CA ASP A 311 -8.28 23.76 -15.06
C ASP A 311 -7.52 22.42 -15.12
N ARG A 312 -6.93 21.96 -14.01
CA ARG A 312 -6.20 20.68 -13.92
C ARG A 312 -7.15 19.49 -13.92
N LEU A 313 -6.61 18.34 -14.32
CA LEU A 313 -7.36 17.08 -14.29
C LEU A 313 -7.57 16.61 -12.85
N VAL A 314 -8.82 16.60 -12.38
CA VAL A 314 -9.18 16.03 -11.07
C VAL A 314 -9.63 14.57 -11.23
N LEU A 315 -8.74 13.65 -10.88
CA LEU A 315 -9.01 12.22 -10.87
C LEU A 315 -9.81 11.84 -9.62
N ARG A 316 -10.89 11.09 -9.83
CA ARG A 316 -11.77 10.57 -8.77
C ARG A 316 -11.94 9.07 -8.91
N PRO A 317 -10.96 8.26 -8.47
CA PRO A 317 -10.99 6.81 -8.66
C PRO A 317 -12.25 6.13 -8.08
N LEU A 318 -12.92 6.77 -7.11
CA LEU A 318 -14.08 6.26 -6.39
C LEU A 318 -15.41 6.85 -6.87
N ILE A 319 -15.42 7.66 -7.93
CA ILE A 319 -16.58 8.49 -8.30
C ILE A 319 -17.90 7.71 -8.47
N ALA A 320 -17.82 6.46 -8.88
CA ALA A 320 -18.96 5.58 -9.14
C ALA A 320 -18.89 4.27 -8.34
N THR A 321 -18.13 4.27 -7.23
CA THR A 321 -17.92 3.10 -6.38
C THR A 321 -18.82 3.21 -5.14
N ASP A 322 -19.47 2.13 -4.73
CA ASP A 322 -20.26 2.14 -3.50
C ASP A 322 -19.38 2.05 -2.23
N LYS A 323 -19.98 2.34 -1.07
CA LYS A 323 -19.28 2.40 0.21
C LYS A 323 -18.78 1.02 0.67
N GLU A 324 -19.53 -0.05 0.41
CA GLU A 324 -19.13 -1.40 0.82
C GLU A 324 -17.87 -1.83 0.09
N GLU A 325 -17.78 -1.52 -1.19
CA GLU A 325 -16.58 -1.76 -1.99
C GLU A 325 -15.38 -0.95 -1.49
N ILE A 326 -15.58 0.33 -1.15
CA ILE A 326 -14.51 1.17 -0.58
C ILE A 326 -14.00 0.57 0.74
N MET A 327 -14.91 0.17 1.64
CA MET A 327 -14.54 -0.45 2.92
C MET A 327 -13.81 -1.77 2.71
N ARG A 328 -14.28 -2.62 1.79
CA ARG A 328 -13.61 -3.88 1.44
C ARG A 328 -12.19 -3.66 0.92
N ILE A 329 -11.99 -2.66 0.06
CA ILE A 329 -10.64 -2.32 -0.41
C ILE A 329 -9.81 -1.77 0.75
N ALA A 330 -10.36 -0.91 1.60
CA ALA A 330 -9.67 -0.35 2.76
C ALA A 330 -9.21 -1.45 3.74
N GLU A 331 -10.03 -2.47 3.98
CA GLU A 331 -9.66 -3.66 4.76
C GLU A 331 -8.56 -4.45 4.05
N GLN A 332 -8.72 -4.73 2.76
CA GLN A 332 -7.74 -5.49 1.98
C GLN A 332 -6.36 -4.82 1.97
N ILE A 333 -6.30 -3.48 1.95
CA ILE A 333 -5.03 -2.74 1.93
C ILE A 333 -4.54 -2.35 3.33
N GLY A 334 -5.26 -2.73 4.38
CA GLY A 334 -4.94 -2.44 5.78
C GLY A 334 -5.14 -0.99 6.20
N THR A 335 -5.84 -0.16 5.42
CA THR A 335 -6.07 1.26 5.77
C THR A 335 -7.32 1.48 6.62
N ALA A 336 -8.22 0.49 6.72
CA ALA A 336 -9.47 0.62 7.48
C ALA A 336 -9.25 0.95 8.96
N VAL A 337 -8.23 0.36 9.59
CA VAL A 337 -7.91 0.56 11.01
C VAL A 337 -7.49 2.00 11.34
N PHE A 338 -6.82 2.67 10.39
CA PHE A 338 -6.40 4.07 10.55
C PHE A 338 -7.59 5.03 10.55
N ALA A 339 -8.60 4.74 9.71
CA ALA A 339 -9.76 5.59 9.55
C ALA A 339 -10.80 5.42 10.67
N ALA A 340 -10.84 4.24 11.31
CA ALA A 340 -11.87 3.90 12.30
C ALA A 340 -11.89 4.85 13.53
N ASN A 341 -10.73 5.35 13.94
CA ASN A 341 -10.57 6.19 15.12
C ASN A 341 -10.49 7.71 14.79
N MET A 342 -10.63 8.08 13.51
CA MET A 342 -10.44 9.45 13.05
C MET A 342 -11.76 10.23 12.97
N PRO A 343 -11.85 11.42 13.61
CA PRO A 343 -13.01 12.28 13.44
C PRO A 343 -13.17 12.77 11.99
N GLU A 344 -14.41 12.86 11.50
CA GLU A 344 -14.72 13.46 10.19
C GLU A 344 -14.71 14.99 10.27
N TYR A 345 -13.52 15.62 10.31
CA TYR A 345 -13.37 17.07 10.48
C TYR A 345 -14.12 17.92 9.44
N CYS A 346 -14.16 17.49 8.17
CA CYS A 346 -14.92 18.19 7.11
C CYS A 346 -16.44 18.08 7.29
N GLY A 347 -16.93 17.05 8.00
CA GLY A 347 -18.35 16.87 8.30
C GLY A 347 -18.81 17.75 9.47
N VAL A 348 -17.95 17.95 10.47
CA VAL A 348 -18.24 18.73 11.69
C VAL A 348 -18.59 20.19 11.38
N ILE A 349 -17.97 20.77 10.36
CA ILE A 349 -18.21 22.16 9.97
C ILE A 349 -19.52 22.35 9.20
N SER A 350 -20.16 21.29 8.68
CA SER A 350 -21.20 21.44 7.65
C SER A 350 -22.62 21.49 8.24
N VAL A 351 -23.11 22.68 8.59
CA VAL A 351 -24.50 22.89 9.05
C VAL A 351 -25.46 23.06 7.85
N ARG A 352 -26.42 22.13 7.71
CA ARG A 352 -27.44 22.13 6.62
C ARG A 352 -26.87 22.37 5.20
N PRO A 353 -25.93 21.53 4.75
CA PRO A 353 -25.26 21.69 3.46
C PRO A 353 -26.21 21.70 2.27
N THR A 354 -25.95 22.60 1.31
CA THR A 354 -26.65 22.59 0.04
C THR A 354 -26.26 21.38 -0.79
N THR A 355 -27.26 20.68 -1.34
CA THR A 355 -27.06 19.55 -2.26
C THR A 355 -27.01 20.00 -3.73
N ARG A 356 -27.36 21.26 -4.00
CA ARG A 356 -27.39 21.84 -5.36
C ARG A 356 -26.89 23.28 -5.33
N ALA A 357 -25.60 23.45 -5.09
CA ALA A 357 -24.96 24.75 -5.17
C ALA A 357 -25.17 25.41 -6.54
N LYS A 358 -25.44 26.71 -6.53
CA LYS A 358 -25.44 27.52 -7.75
C LYS A 358 -24.12 28.29 -7.82
N LEU A 359 -23.46 28.23 -8.96
CA LEU A 359 -22.11 28.79 -9.14
C LEU A 359 -22.06 30.29 -8.82
N ASP A 360 -23.03 31.06 -9.32
CA ASP A 360 -23.19 32.49 -9.06
C ASP A 360 -23.28 32.80 -7.56
N ARG A 361 -24.03 31.99 -6.81
CA ARG A 361 -24.14 32.15 -5.35
C ARG A 361 -22.87 31.72 -4.63
N THR A 362 -22.25 30.63 -5.06
CA THR A 362 -20.97 30.18 -4.50
C THR A 362 -19.90 31.25 -4.67
N GLU A 363 -19.75 31.81 -5.87
CA GLU A 363 -18.78 32.88 -6.14
C GLU A 363 -19.12 34.17 -5.39
N ALA A 364 -20.40 34.51 -5.22
CA ALA A 364 -20.81 35.66 -4.41
C ALA A 364 -20.43 35.46 -2.93
N GLN A 365 -20.57 34.24 -2.41
CA GLN A 365 -20.17 33.90 -1.04
C GLN A 365 -18.64 33.90 -0.87
N GLU A 366 -17.89 33.44 -1.88
CA GLU A 366 -16.42 33.49 -1.87
C GLU A 366 -15.86 34.90 -1.74
N ARG A 367 -16.58 35.93 -2.20
CA ARG A 367 -16.12 37.34 -2.08
C ARG A 367 -16.04 37.85 -0.64
N TYR A 368 -16.70 37.18 0.31
CA TYR A 368 -16.59 37.51 1.73
C TYR A 368 -15.34 36.91 2.38
N PHE A 369 -14.71 35.93 1.73
CA PHE A 369 -13.50 35.29 2.23
C PHE A 369 -12.25 36.07 1.80
N ASP A 370 -11.35 36.39 2.74
CA ASP A 370 -10.07 37.03 2.43
C ASP A 370 -9.06 36.04 1.84
N MET A 371 -8.75 36.19 0.55
CA MET A 371 -7.80 35.34 -0.16
C MET A 371 -6.36 35.43 0.38
N ALA A 372 -5.99 36.50 1.09
CA ALA A 372 -4.68 36.59 1.72
C ALA A 372 -4.47 35.50 2.78
N ILE A 373 -5.55 34.94 3.35
CA ILE A 373 -5.50 33.80 4.27
C ILE A 373 -4.97 32.55 3.55
N LEU A 374 -5.39 32.31 2.31
CA LEU A 374 -4.87 31.19 1.52
C LEU A 374 -3.41 31.39 1.13
N ASP A 375 -3.03 32.63 0.82
CA ASP A 375 -1.62 32.94 0.55
C ASP A 375 -0.73 32.65 1.75
N ARG A 376 -1.19 33.00 2.97
CA ARG A 376 -0.49 32.64 4.21
C ARG A 376 -0.46 31.13 4.43
N ALA A 377 -1.56 30.42 4.20
CA ALA A 377 -1.61 28.96 4.32
C ALA A 377 -0.59 28.29 3.37
N VAL A 378 -0.53 28.72 2.11
CA VAL A 378 0.45 28.23 1.11
C VAL A 378 1.88 28.59 1.49
N ALA A 379 2.12 29.81 2.00
CA ALA A 379 3.44 30.24 2.44
C ALA A 379 3.96 29.44 3.64
N ASN A 380 3.06 29.04 4.54
CA ASN A 380 3.36 28.26 5.75
C ASN A 380 3.27 26.74 5.53
N LYS A 381 3.17 26.27 4.28
CA LYS A 381 3.17 24.84 3.98
C LYS A 381 4.46 24.17 4.44
N ARG A 382 4.34 22.93 4.89
CA ARG A 382 5.49 22.06 5.20
C ARG A 382 5.58 20.96 4.18
N GLN A 383 6.77 20.72 3.65
CA GLN A 383 7.02 19.68 2.66
C GLN A 383 8.15 18.79 3.15
N ILE A 384 7.89 17.48 3.14
CA ILE A 384 8.87 16.49 3.54
C ILE A 384 8.81 15.31 2.61
N ARG A 385 9.95 14.66 2.37
CA ARG A 385 9.93 13.38 1.68
C ARG A 385 9.35 12.32 2.59
N ILE A 386 8.48 11.48 2.07
CA ILE A 386 7.75 10.51 2.90
C ILE A 386 8.66 9.53 3.63
N ASP A 387 9.82 9.21 3.05
CA ASP A 387 10.84 8.33 3.64
C ASP A 387 11.57 8.96 4.84
N ARG A 388 11.38 10.27 5.06
CA ARG A 388 11.99 11.06 6.14
C ARG A 388 10.98 11.59 7.15
N LEU A 389 9.70 11.17 7.09
CA LEU A 389 8.66 11.67 8.01
C LEU A 389 9.08 11.63 9.48
N ALA A 390 9.71 10.53 9.92
CA ALA A 390 10.18 10.39 11.28
C ALA A 390 11.31 11.37 11.66
N GLU A 391 12.11 11.86 10.70
CA GLU A 391 13.23 12.76 10.99
C GLU A 391 12.76 14.17 11.40
N GLU A 392 11.63 14.64 10.86
CA GLU A 392 11.06 15.95 11.21
C GLU A 392 10.51 15.96 12.64
N ASP A 393 9.76 14.93 13.02
CA ASP A 393 9.12 14.88 14.33
C ASP A 393 10.15 14.61 15.45
N LEU A 394 11.25 13.89 15.17
CA LEU A 394 12.38 13.74 16.10
C LEU A 394 13.16 15.03 16.36
N GLN A 395 13.27 15.93 15.37
CA GLN A 395 13.97 17.20 15.61
C GLN A 395 13.20 18.11 16.58
N ARG A 396 11.92 17.82 16.82
CA ARG A 396 11.07 18.58 17.74
C ARG A 396 11.11 18.07 19.18
N THR A 397 11.47 16.80 19.40
CA THR A 397 11.47 16.14 20.72
C THR A 397 12.69 15.24 20.86
N ASP A 398 13.48 15.37 21.93
CA ASP A 398 14.65 14.52 22.22
C ASP A 398 14.24 13.07 22.56
N VAL A 399 13.88 12.30 21.53
CA VAL A 399 13.55 10.86 21.66
C VAL A 399 14.84 10.04 21.58
N GLU A 400 15.17 9.34 22.65
CA GLU A 400 16.33 8.44 22.67
C GLU A 400 16.03 7.16 21.85
N VAL A 401 16.95 6.81 20.94
CA VAL A 401 16.88 5.59 20.10
C VAL A 401 17.93 4.59 20.57
N LEU A 402 17.50 3.39 20.93
CA LEU A 402 18.32 2.31 21.47
C LEU A 402 18.34 1.11 20.54
N SER A 403 19.53 0.55 20.29
CA SER A 403 19.71 -0.71 19.54
C SER A 403 19.60 -1.96 20.41
N VAL A 404 19.60 -1.80 21.74
CA VAL A 404 19.51 -2.89 22.72
C VAL A 404 18.40 -2.57 23.71
N PRO A 405 17.50 -3.52 24.04
CA PRO A 405 16.44 -3.27 25.00
C PRO A 405 17.02 -3.06 26.41
N LEU A 406 16.44 -2.11 27.16
CA LEU A 406 16.78 -1.88 28.56
C LEU A 406 16.32 -3.05 29.42
N ALA A 407 17.18 -3.52 30.33
CA ALA A 407 16.93 -4.69 31.18
C ALA A 407 15.67 -4.59 32.06
N HIS A 408 15.27 -3.38 32.44
CA HIS A 408 14.07 -3.10 33.25
C HIS A 408 13.00 -2.34 32.48
N GLY A 409 13.13 -2.20 31.15
CA GLY A 409 12.15 -1.53 30.31
C GLY A 409 11.18 -2.52 29.67
N THR A 410 10.02 -2.01 29.26
CA THR A 410 9.00 -2.78 28.53
C THR A 410 8.98 -2.37 27.07
N ILE A 411 9.00 -3.33 26.15
CA ILE A 411 8.85 -3.07 24.72
C ILE A 411 7.35 -2.98 24.41
N ILE A 412 6.95 -1.94 23.69
CA ILE A 412 5.62 -1.88 23.08
C ILE A 412 5.80 -2.15 21.58
N ASP A 413 5.35 -3.30 21.11
CA ASP A 413 5.30 -3.61 19.69
C ASP A 413 4.08 -2.89 19.09
N ILE A 414 4.36 -1.87 18.28
CA ILE A 414 3.34 -1.00 17.68
C ILE A 414 3.03 -1.37 16.23
N ARG A 415 3.57 -2.47 15.72
CA ARG A 415 3.29 -2.91 14.33
C ARG A 415 1.84 -3.34 14.16
N HIS A 416 1.38 -3.33 12.91
CA HIS A 416 0.10 -3.93 12.56
C HIS A 416 0.08 -5.43 12.92
N PRO A 417 -1.05 -6.00 13.37
CA PRO A 417 -1.15 -7.43 13.71
C PRO A 417 -0.56 -8.36 12.64
N ASP A 418 -0.87 -8.13 11.36
CA ASP A 418 -0.31 -8.90 10.23
C ASP A 418 1.22 -8.91 10.20
N GLU A 419 1.87 -7.76 10.47
CA GLU A 419 3.34 -7.67 10.50
C GLU A 419 3.94 -8.39 11.72
N GLU A 420 3.23 -8.39 12.85
CA GLU A 420 3.63 -9.11 14.06
C GLU A 420 3.49 -10.61 13.88
N GLU A 421 2.38 -11.08 13.33
CA GLU A 421 2.15 -12.50 13.02
C GLU A 421 3.20 -13.02 12.03
N MET A 422 3.52 -12.20 11.02
CA MET A 422 4.57 -12.53 10.03
C MET A 422 5.97 -12.47 10.61
N ALA A 423 6.24 -11.59 11.58
CA ALA A 423 7.56 -11.44 12.15
C ALA A 423 7.53 -11.20 13.67
N PRO A 424 7.28 -12.25 14.48
CA PRO A 424 7.08 -12.10 15.92
C PRO A 424 8.37 -11.68 16.62
N LEU A 425 8.28 -10.65 17.44
CA LEU A 425 9.42 -10.13 18.20
C LEU A 425 9.69 -11.02 19.42
N LYS A 426 10.87 -11.66 19.46
CA LYS A 426 11.31 -12.50 20.57
C LYS A 426 12.44 -11.83 21.32
N LEU A 427 12.14 -11.30 22.50
CA LEU A 427 13.10 -10.64 23.38
C LEU A 427 13.04 -11.21 24.79
N HIS A 428 14.11 -10.99 25.56
CA HIS A 428 14.17 -11.39 26.98
C HIS A 428 13.48 -10.39 27.93
N VAL A 429 13.04 -9.25 27.40
CA VAL A 429 12.28 -8.22 28.13
C VAL A 429 10.77 -8.37 27.87
N PRO A 430 9.90 -7.86 28.76
CA PRO A 430 8.46 -7.87 28.53
C PRO A 430 8.10 -7.16 27.22
N VAL A 431 7.25 -7.79 26.41
CA VAL A 431 6.72 -7.22 25.16
C VAL A 431 5.20 -7.11 25.29
N VAL A 432 4.68 -5.89 25.21
CA VAL A 432 3.25 -5.61 25.14
C VAL A 432 2.89 -5.29 23.69
N LYS A 433 1.82 -5.89 23.19
CA LYS A 433 1.33 -5.66 21.83
C LYS A 433 0.25 -4.60 21.88
N ILE A 434 0.57 -3.41 21.38
CA ILE A 434 -0.39 -2.32 21.24
C ILE A 434 -0.16 -1.73 19.85
N PRO A 435 -0.94 -2.16 18.84
CA PRO A 435 -0.82 -1.61 17.50
C PRO A 435 -0.89 -0.08 17.54
N PHE A 436 -0.13 0.57 16.67
CA PHE A 436 0.04 2.01 16.69
C PHE A 436 -1.30 2.80 16.71
N TYR A 437 -2.35 2.29 16.05
CA TYR A 437 -3.69 2.91 15.99
C TYR A 437 -4.48 2.83 17.31
N GLU A 438 -4.06 1.98 18.26
CA GLU A 438 -4.59 1.90 19.63
C GLU A 438 -3.69 2.60 20.65
N LEU A 439 -2.48 3.00 20.25
CA LEU A 439 -1.44 3.42 21.19
C LEU A 439 -1.86 4.65 21.99
N HIS A 440 -2.41 5.67 21.35
CA HIS A 440 -2.80 6.92 22.03
C HIS A 440 -4.02 6.74 22.95
N SER A 441 -5.01 5.94 22.53
CA SER A 441 -6.20 5.65 23.33
C SER A 441 -5.86 4.82 24.56
N ARG A 442 -4.95 3.85 24.41
CA ARG A 442 -4.50 2.97 25.49
C ARG A 442 -3.31 3.51 26.29
N ALA A 443 -2.73 4.65 25.89
CA ALA A 443 -1.62 5.24 26.63
C ALA A 443 -1.98 5.63 28.08
N GLY A 444 -3.27 5.79 28.41
CA GLY A 444 -3.72 5.97 29.81
C GLY A 444 -3.64 4.71 30.67
N GLU A 445 -3.49 3.53 30.06
CA GLU A 445 -3.30 2.24 30.75
C GLU A 445 -1.83 2.00 31.12
N LEU A 446 -0.91 2.81 30.60
CA LEU A 446 0.53 2.67 30.81
C LEU A 446 0.94 3.29 32.16
N ASP A 447 1.79 2.59 32.90
CA ASP A 447 2.30 3.02 34.20
C ASP A 447 3.41 4.05 34.05
N SER A 448 3.20 5.25 34.59
CA SER A 448 4.18 6.34 34.61
C SER A 448 5.53 6.01 35.27
N GLY A 449 5.62 4.95 36.08
CA GLY A 449 6.86 4.51 36.72
C GLY A 449 7.75 3.61 35.86
N ASN A 450 7.30 3.22 34.66
CA ASN A 450 8.00 2.26 33.79
C ASN A 450 8.58 2.96 32.55
N THR A 451 9.74 2.49 32.08
CA THR A 451 10.32 2.94 30.80
C THR A 451 9.77 2.09 29.67
N TYR A 452 9.14 2.72 28.68
CA TYR A 452 8.62 2.03 27.51
C TYR A 452 9.48 2.29 26.27
N MET A 453 9.69 1.26 25.47
CA MET A 453 10.45 1.33 24.22
C MET A 453 9.55 0.93 23.06
N LEU A 454 9.21 1.88 22.18
CA LEU A 454 8.34 1.62 21.02
C LEU A 454 9.11 0.90 19.91
N TYR A 455 8.53 -0.17 19.37
CA TYR A 455 9.11 -0.95 18.28
C TYR A 455 8.18 -1.03 17.06
N CYS A 456 8.73 -0.64 15.91
CA CYS A 456 8.22 -0.94 14.59
C CYS A 456 9.45 -1.29 13.74
N GLY A 457 9.37 -2.27 12.84
CA GLY A 457 10.57 -2.88 12.25
C GLY A 457 11.61 -1.91 11.67
N LYS A 458 11.19 -0.77 11.12
CA LYS A 458 12.09 0.28 10.56
C LYS A 458 12.28 1.51 11.46
N GLY A 459 11.72 1.50 12.66
CA GLY A 459 11.76 2.61 13.63
C GLY A 459 11.05 3.90 13.20
N VAL A 460 10.48 4.00 11.99
CA VAL A 460 9.84 5.24 11.50
C VAL A 460 8.56 5.55 12.31
N MET A 461 7.64 4.60 12.43
CA MET A 461 6.41 4.76 13.22
C MET A 461 6.72 4.95 14.70
N SER A 462 7.67 4.19 15.24
CA SER A 462 8.09 4.31 16.65
C SER A 462 8.53 5.73 16.98
N ARG A 463 9.32 6.35 16.10
CA ARG A 463 9.84 7.70 16.28
C ARG A 463 8.73 8.75 16.19
N LEU A 464 7.80 8.56 15.25
CA LEU A 464 6.63 9.42 15.07
C LEU A 464 5.72 9.42 16.31
N HIS A 465 5.39 8.23 16.85
CA HIS A 465 4.56 8.13 18.06
C HIS A 465 5.28 8.51 19.36
N ALA A 466 6.58 8.20 19.47
CA ALA A 466 7.34 8.52 20.67
C ALA A 466 7.41 10.03 20.92
N SER A 467 7.67 10.83 19.88
CA SER A 467 7.66 12.30 19.99
C SER A 467 6.32 12.80 20.54
N HIS A 468 5.20 12.22 20.10
CA HIS A 468 3.87 12.63 20.54
C HIS A 468 3.55 12.24 21.98
N LEU A 469 3.85 10.99 22.37
CA LEU A 469 3.56 10.52 23.73
C LEU A 469 4.36 11.24 24.81
N ILE A 470 5.60 11.66 24.49
CA ILE A 470 6.43 12.46 25.39
C ILE A 470 5.80 13.83 25.62
N ASP A 471 5.32 14.48 24.56
CA ASP A 471 4.73 15.82 24.62
C ASP A 471 3.40 15.85 25.42
N GLU A 472 2.62 14.76 25.38
CA GLU A 472 1.28 14.72 25.99
C GLU A 472 1.21 14.16 27.43
N LYS A 473 2.03 13.16 27.77
CA LYS A 473 1.74 12.30 28.94
C LYS A 473 2.88 12.11 29.96
N ALA A 474 4.02 12.80 29.80
CA ALA A 474 5.17 12.68 30.70
C ALA A 474 5.61 11.23 30.97
N LEU A 475 5.41 10.34 29.99
CA LEU A 475 5.89 8.95 30.01
C LEU A 475 7.36 8.92 29.57
N ASP A 476 8.18 8.06 30.19
CA ASP A 476 9.55 7.79 29.73
C ASP A 476 9.49 6.84 28.51
N ILE A 477 9.32 7.45 27.33
CA ILE A 477 9.24 6.75 26.05
C ILE A 477 10.56 6.87 25.28
N LYS A 478 11.07 5.71 24.87
CA LYS A 478 12.25 5.57 24.00
C LYS A 478 11.86 4.78 22.75
N VAL A 479 12.76 4.69 21.78
CA VAL A 479 12.56 3.87 20.58
C VAL A 479 13.54 2.71 20.58
N TYR A 480 13.02 1.50 20.38
CA TYR A 480 13.85 0.33 20.10
C TYR A 480 13.98 0.14 18.59
N ALA A 481 15.20 0.24 18.08
CA ALA A 481 15.54 0.05 16.67
C ALA A 481 16.77 -0.89 16.57
N PRO A 482 16.55 -2.22 16.62
CA PRO A 482 17.61 -3.22 16.61
C PRO A 482 18.45 -3.24 15.33
#